data_AF-A0A3P7MYE1-F1
#
_entry.id   AF-A0A3P7MYE1-F1
#
_cell.length_a   1.000
_cell.length_b   1.000
_cell.length_c   1.000
_cell.angle_alpha   90.00
_cell.angle_beta   90.00
_cell.angle_gamma   90.00
#
_symmetry.space_group_name_H-M   'P 1'
#
loop_
_entity.id
_entity.type
_entity.pdbx_description
1 polymer ?
#
loop_
_entity_poly.entity_id
_entity_poly.type
_entity_poly.pdbx_seq_one_letter_code
_entity_poly.pdbx_strand_id
1 'polypeptide(L)'
;MGNFLNKMIDYPGGINQDMMLHLWLQNPLKQGSITLNGRTIELKNISCSLLVGAGQTDQIVTESSARPLLDLTSSQDKTFTLIPGGHLGLMSNQKTANTFWPKMTTWLVQRSKRLDA
;
A
#
# COMPACT_ATOMS: atom_id res chain seq x y z
N MET A 1 -14.21 -15.91 4.39
CA MET A 1 -14.41 -14.60 3.74
C MET A 1 -15.75 -13.95 4.13
N GLY A 2 -16.89 -14.64 3.99
CA GLY A 2 -18.21 -14.04 4.29
C GLY A 2 -18.36 -13.43 5.69
N ASN A 3 -17.87 -14.08 6.75
CA ASN A 3 -17.94 -13.52 8.11
C ASN A 3 -17.11 -12.23 8.31
N PHE A 4 -16.04 -12.03 7.53
CA PHE A 4 -15.24 -10.81 7.58
C PHE A 4 -15.98 -9.64 6.90
N LEU A 5 -16.48 -9.88 5.69
CA LEU A 5 -17.21 -8.87 4.91
C LEU A 5 -18.55 -8.49 5.55
N ASN A 6 -19.23 -9.45 6.19
CA ASN A 6 -20.53 -9.23 6.83
C ASN A 6 -20.44 -8.56 8.21
N LYS A 7 -19.22 -8.35 8.74
CA LYS A 7 -18.98 -7.76 10.07
C LYS A 7 -17.96 -6.61 10.01
N MET A 8 -17.92 -5.90 8.89
CA MET A 8 -17.15 -4.67 8.80
C MET A 8 -17.76 -3.61 9.72
N ILE A 9 -16.92 -2.81 10.35
CA ILE A 9 -17.33 -1.76 11.28
C ILE A 9 -17.80 -0.54 10.47
N ASP A 10 -18.84 0.12 10.95
CA ASP A 10 -19.31 1.37 10.35
C ASP A 10 -18.26 2.48 10.51
N TYR A 11 -18.05 3.25 9.44
CA TYR A 11 -17.18 4.42 9.45
C TYR A 11 -18.02 5.70 9.59
N PRO A 12 -17.59 6.70 10.39
CA PRO A 12 -18.29 7.97 10.48
C PRO A 12 -18.51 8.61 9.11
N GLY A 13 -19.71 9.16 8.86
CA GLY A 13 -20.09 9.69 7.55
C GLY A 13 -19.14 10.76 7.00
N GLY A 14 -18.64 11.65 7.87
CA GLY A 14 -17.64 12.66 7.49
C GLY A 14 -16.32 12.08 6.98
N ILE A 15 -15.86 10.96 7.56
CA ILE A 15 -14.65 10.27 7.09
C ILE A 15 -14.86 9.66 5.71
N ASN A 16 -16.02 9.03 5.47
CA ASN A 16 -16.35 8.52 4.13
C ASN A 16 -16.42 9.64 3.09
N GLN A 17 -17.04 10.76 3.44
CA GLN A 17 -17.13 11.94 2.57
C GLN A 17 -15.74 12.46 2.20
N ASP A 18 -14.88 12.70 3.19
CA ASP A 18 -13.52 13.20 2.95
C ASP A 18 -12.68 12.20 2.13
N MET A 19 -12.79 10.90 2.41
CA MET A 19 -12.11 9.86 1.65
C MET A 19 -12.54 9.86 0.18
N MET A 20 -13.84 9.93 -0.09
CA MET A 20 -14.35 9.94 -1.46
C MET A 20 -13.98 11.23 -2.20
N LEU A 21 -14.20 12.39 -1.58
CA LEU A 21 -14.01 13.68 -2.25
C LEU A 21 -12.53 14.04 -2.38
N HIS A 22 -11.78 14.01 -1.28
CA HIS A 22 -10.42 14.56 -1.22
C HIS A 22 -9.33 13.57 -1.62
N LEU A 23 -9.56 12.26 -1.45
CA LEU A 23 -8.57 11.24 -1.79
C LEU A 23 -8.89 10.51 -3.09
N TRP A 24 -10.13 10.06 -3.31
CA TRP A 24 -10.48 9.31 -4.52
C TRP A 24 -10.76 10.20 -5.73
N LEU A 25 -11.66 11.18 -5.61
CA LEU A 25 -12.05 12.02 -6.74
C LEU A 25 -10.97 13.05 -7.10
N GLN A 26 -10.46 13.79 -6.10
CA GLN A 26 -9.42 14.79 -6.34
C GLN A 26 -8.03 14.18 -6.55
N ASN A 27 -7.72 13.09 -5.84
CA ASN A 27 -6.45 12.36 -5.92
C ASN A 27 -5.17 13.24 -5.98
N PRO A 28 -4.99 14.17 -5.04
CA PRO A 28 -3.82 15.07 -5.03
C PRO A 28 -2.50 14.29 -4.82
N LEU A 29 -2.58 13.11 -4.18
CA LEU A 29 -1.43 12.23 -3.98
C LEU A 29 -0.81 11.73 -5.29
N LYS A 30 -1.54 11.76 -6.41
CA LYS A 30 -0.98 11.50 -7.75
C LYS A 30 0.16 12.47 -8.10
N GLN A 31 0.12 13.70 -7.58
CA GLN A 31 1.19 14.69 -7.72
C GLN A 31 2.24 14.59 -6.60
N GLY A 32 2.11 13.64 -5.68
CA GLY A 32 3.07 13.41 -4.60
C GLY A 32 2.81 14.22 -3.34
N SER A 33 1.70 14.94 -3.21
CA SER A 33 1.38 15.68 -1.98
C SER A 33 -0.12 15.76 -1.67
N ILE A 34 -0.45 15.98 -0.40
CA ILE A 34 -1.82 16.23 0.06
C ILE A 34 -1.80 17.18 1.24
N THR A 35 -2.77 18.08 1.33
CA THR A 35 -2.94 18.97 2.49
C THR A 35 -4.04 18.43 3.39
N LEU A 36 -3.69 18.06 4.62
CA LEU A 36 -4.62 17.59 5.65
C LEU A 36 -4.51 18.48 6.88
N ASN A 37 -5.65 19.04 7.34
CA ASN A 37 -5.71 19.92 8.52
C ASN A 37 -4.64 21.05 8.49
N GLY A 38 -4.52 21.72 7.34
CA GLY A 38 -3.54 22.81 7.12
C GLY A 38 -2.08 22.36 7.00
N ARG A 39 -1.79 21.06 7.04
CA ARG A 39 -0.43 20.52 6.90
C ARG A 39 -0.27 19.86 5.54
N THR A 40 0.70 20.34 4.76
CA THR A 40 1.09 19.69 3.51
C THR A 40 1.98 18.49 3.80
N ILE A 41 1.55 17.32 3.36
CA ILE A 41 2.28 16.06 3.44
C ILE A 41 2.79 15.77 2.03
N GLU A 42 4.09 15.50 1.90
CA GLU A 42 4.72 15.20 0.61
C GLU A 42 5.34 13.80 0.63
N LEU A 43 5.01 12.97 -0.36
CA LEU A 43 5.53 11.61 -0.51
C LEU A 43 7.05 11.58 -0.72
N LYS A 44 7.63 12.63 -1.29
CA LYS A 44 9.09 12.78 -1.43
C LYS A 44 9.81 12.71 -0.07
N ASN A 45 9.14 13.05 1.03
CA ASN A 45 9.75 12.98 2.36
C ASN A 45 9.94 11.52 2.85
N ILE A 46 9.43 10.52 2.13
CA ILE A 46 9.68 9.10 2.38
C ILE A 46 11.01 8.72 1.73
N SER A 47 12.05 8.56 2.54
CA SER A 47 13.42 8.20 2.11
C SER A 47 13.87 6.80 2.56
N CYS A 48 13.05 6.09 3.34
CA CYS A 48 13.35 4.74 3.84
C CYS A 48 13.22 3.66 2.74
N SER A 49 13.75 2.46 2.98
CA SER A 49 13.57 1.32 2.07
C SER A 49 12.08 1.04 1.81
N LEU A 50 11.72 0.86 0.54
CA LEU A 50 10.33 0.75 0.10
C LEU A 50 10.09 -0.55 -0.70
N LEU A 51 9.20 -1.39 -0.19
CA LEU A 51 8.66 -2.55 -0.92
C LEU A 51 7.23 -2.26 -1.36
N VAL A 52 6.99 -2.21 -2.67
CA VAL A 52 5.67 -2.03 -3.26
C VAL A 52 5.22 -3.35 -3.90
N GLY A 53 4.06 -3.85 -3.47
CA GLY A 53 3.44 -5.07 -4.01
C GLY A 53 2.09 -4.77 -4.65
N ALA A 54 1.82 -5.34 -5.82
CA ALA A 54 0.51 -5.27 -6.48
C ALA A 54 0.02 -6.66 -6.91
N GLY A 55 -1.29 -6.91 -6.80
CA GLY A 55 -1.87 -8.17 -7.27
C GLY A 55 -1.93 -8.23 -8.79
N GLN A 56 -1.51 -9.36 -9.36
CA GLN A 56 -1.52 -9.58 -10.82
C GLN A 56 -2.92 -9.43 -11.44
N THR A 57 -3.97 -9.75 -10.68
CA THR A 57 -5.35 -9.66 -11.15
C THR A 57 -6.19 -8.75 -10.24
N ASP A 58 -5.56 -7.82 -9.52
CA ASP A 58 -6.28 -6.86 -8.68
C ASP A 58 -6.92 -5.77 -9.54
N GLN A 59 -8.24 -5.65 -9.44
CA GLN A 59 -9.05 -4.65 -10.17
C GLN A 59 -9.46 -3.47 -9.28
N ILE A 60 -9.19 -3.53 -7.97
CA ILE A 60 -9.49 -2.48 -7.00
C ILE A 60 -8.26 -1.57 -6.86
N VAL A 61 -7.08 -2.17 -6.62
CA VAL A 61 -5.80 -1.47 -6.56
C VAL A 61 -4.88 -2.06 -7.62
N THR A 62 -4.93 -1.49 -8.83
CA THR A 62 -4.18 -1.99 -9.98
C THR A 62 -2.67 -1.77 -9.80
N GLU A 63 -1.85 -2.54 -10.52
CA GLU A 63 -0.41 -2.27 -10.63
C GLU A 63 -0.12 -0.82 -11.01
N SER A 64 -0.85 -0.27 -11.99
CA SER A 64 -0.69 1.11 -12.45
C SER A 64 -1.00 2.16 -11.38
N SER A 65 -1.83 1.83 -10.38
CA SER A 65 -2.11 2.71 -9.25
C SER A 65 -1.03 2.66 -8.17
N ALA A 66 -0.40 1.50 -7.96
CA ALA A 66 0.61 1.30 -6.92
C ALA A 66 2.03 1.68 -7.38
N ARG A 67 2.37 1.41 -8.64
CA ARG A 67 3.72 1.61 -9.21
C ARG A 67 4.25 3.04 -9.10
N PRO A 68 3.44 4.11 -9.22
CA PRO A 68 3.93 5.49 -9.05
C PRO A 68 4.59 5.79 -7.70
N LEU A 69 4.35 5.00 -6.65
CA LEU A 69 5.07 5.15 -5.37
C LEU A 69 6.59 5.01 -5.50
N LEU A 70 7.07 4.29 -6.52
CA LEU A 70 8.49 4.18 -6.82
C LEU A 70 9.10 5.50 -7.30
N ASP A 71 8.30 6.41 -7.84
CA ASP A 71 8.78 7.68 -8.40
C ASP A 71 8.42 8.87 -7.50
N LEU A 72 7.29 8.79 -6.80
CA LEU A 72 6.79 9.86 -5.93
C LEU A 72 7.52 9.97 -4.58
N THR A 73 8.31 8.96 -4.22
CA THR A 73 9.09 8.93 -2.97
C THR A 73 10.58 9.15 -3.23
N SER A 74 11.32 9.66 -2.25
CA SER A 74 12.79 9.84 -2.37
C SER A 74 13.61 8.63 -1.89
N SER A 75 12.96 7.49 -1.66
CA SER A 75 13.64 6.24 -1.32
C SER A 75 14.67 5.86 -2.40
N GLN A 76 15.86 5.45 -1.97
CA GLN A 76 16.92 4.96 -2.87
C GLN A 76 16.94 3.43 -2.98
N ASP A 77 16.29 2.76 -2.03
CA ASP A 77 16.21 1.31 -1.94
C ASP A 77 14.75 0.89 -2.14
N LYS A 78 14.39 0.70 -3.40
CA LYS A 78 13.02 0.44 -3.84
C LYS A 78 12.92 -0.95 -4.46
N THR A 79 11.86 -1.67 -4.15
CA THR A 79 11.55 -2.97 -4.77
C THR A 79 10.09 -3.00 -5.16
N PHE A 80 9.80 -3.42 -6.38
CA PHE A 80 8.44 -3.67 -6.84
C PHE A 80 8.25 -5.15 -7.13
N THR A 81 7.09 -5.71 -6.74
CA THR A 81 6.76 -7.09 -7.05
C THR A 81 5.29 -7.27 -7.39
N LEU A 82 5.05 -8.12 -8.39
CA LEU A 82 3.72 -8.65 -8.66
C LEU A 82 3.46 -9.88 -7.80
N ILE A 83 2.27 -9.92 -7.21
CA ILE A 83 1.83 -10.96 -6.29
C ILE A 83 0.73 -11.78 -6.97
N PRO A 84 0.80 -13.12 -6.97
CA PRO A 84 -0.24 -13.94 -7.58
C PRO A 84 -1.61 -13.73 -6.92
N GLY A 85 -2.61 -13.34 -7.71
CA GLY A 85 -3.99 -13.16 -7.26
C GLY A 85 -4.48 -11.72 -7.39
N GLY A 86 -5.74 -11.50 -7.00
CA GLY A 86 -6.36 -10.17 -6.91
C GLY A 86 -6.44 -9.67 -5.47
N HIS A 87 -7.18 -8.58 -5.24
CA HIS A 87 -7.24 -7.84 -3.98
C HIS A 87 -7.28 -8.70 -2.71
N LEU A 88 -8.31 -9.54 -2.56
CA LEU A 88 -8.47 -10.40 -1.39
C LEU A 88 -7.49 -11.59 -1.40
N GLY A 89 -7.07 -12.03 -2.60
CA GLY A 89 -6.10 -13.10 -2.78
C GLY A 89 -4.69 -12.74 -2.30
N LEU A 90 -4.37 -11.45 -2.19
CA LEU A 90 -3.13 -10.99 -1.57
C LEU A 90 -3.02 -11.41 -0.10
N MET A 91 -4.15 -11.43 0.62
CA MET A 91 -4.16 -11.74 2.04
C MET A 91 -4.45 -13.20 2.35
N SER A 92 -5.27 -13.88 1.54
CA SER A 92 -5.86 -15.17 1.95
C SER A 92 -5.55 -16.35 1.03
N ASN A 93 -4.70 -16.20 0.01
CA ASN A 93 -4.40 -17.29 -0.91
C ASN A 93 -3.14 -18.07 -0.50
N GLN A 94 -3.22 -19.40 -0.51
CA GLN A 94 -2.08 -20.31 -0.29
C GLN A 94 -0.91 -20.00 -1.25
N LYS A 95 -1.21 -19.66 -2.51
CA LYS A 95 -0.17 -19.30 -3.48
C LYS A 95 0.61 -18.07 -3.04
N THR A 96 -0.08 -17.06 -2.51
CA THR A 96 0.56 -15.86 -1.96
C THR A 96 1.40 -16.22 -0.74
N ALA A 97 0.83 -16.99 0.20
CA ALA A 97 1.52 -17.47 1.40
C ALA A 97 2.83 -18.21 1.07
N ASN A 98 2.82 -19.05 0.03
CA ASN A 98 3.99 -19.85 -0.34
C ASN A 98 5.01 -19.09 -1.21
N THR A 99 4.65 -17.94 -1.79
CA THR A 99 5.52 -17.25 -2.77
C THR A 99 5.92 -15.84 -2.38
N PHE A 100 4.97 -15.01 -1.96
CA PHE A 100 5.24 -13.60 -1.63
C PHE A 100 5.73 -13.42 -0.20
N TRP A 101 5.11 -14.09 0.78
CA TRP A 101 5.48 -13.93 2.19
C TRP A 101 6.95 -14.30 2.46
N PRO A 102 7.51 -15.40 1.93
CA PRO A 102 8.93 -15.69 2.06
C PRO A 102 9.83 -14.62 1.42
N LYS A 103 9.42 -14.07 0.26
CA LYS A 103 10.16 -12.98 -0.40
C LYS A 103 10.15 -11.71 0.44
N MET A 104 8.99 -11.34 0.98
CA MET A 104 8.84 -10.19 1.87
C MET A 104 9.70 -10.37 3.14
N THR A 105 9.68 -11.55 3.75
CA THR A 105 10.53 -11.87 4.91
C THR A 105 12.01 -11.72 4.57
N THR A 106 12.47 -12.30 3.47
CA THR A 106 13.87 -12.16 3.02
C THR A 106 14.23 -10.68 2.78
N TRP A 107 13.36 -9.93 2.12
CA TRP A 107 13.55 -8.50 1.86
C TRP A 107 13.67 -7.69 3.17
N LEU A 108 12.82 -7.99 4.16
CA LEU A 108 12.85 -7.35 5.48
C LEU A 108 14.11 -7.73 6.26
N VAL A 109 14.50 -9.00 6.29
CA VAL A 109 15.68 -9.49 7.04
C VAL A 109 16.96 -8.80 6.55
N GLN A 110 17.12 -8.60 5.24
CA GLN A 110 18.27 -7.88 4.68
C GLN A 110 18.40 -6.43 5.17
N ARG A 111 17.29 -5.83 5.62
CA ARG A 111 17.19 -4.42 6.04
C ARG A 111 16.92 -4.26 7.53
N SER A 112 16.76 -5.36 8.24
CA SER A 112 16.47 -5.38 9.68
C SER A 112 17.73 -5.80 10.41
N LYS A 113 18.14 -4.99 11.38
CA LYS A 113 19.16 -5.37 12.36
C LYS A 113 18.48 -5.49 13.71
N ARG A 114 18.99 -6.37 14.57
CA ARG A 114 18.59 -6.39 15.96
C ARG A 114 18.94 -5.03 16.55
N LEU A 115 17.98 -4.38 17.21
CA LEU A 115 18.30 -3.22 18.02
C LEU A 115 19.06 -3.74 19.23
N ASP A 116 20.29 -3.29 19.41
CA ASP A 116 21.05 -3.58 20.62
C ASP A 116 20.34 -2.88 21.79
N ALA A 117 20.14 -3.61 22.89
CA ALA A 117 19.42 -3.17 24.08
C ALA A 117 20.27 -2.26 24.97
#